data_AF-A0A1S9D2Q5-F1
#
_entry.id   AF-A0A1S9D2Q5-F1
#
_cell.length_a   1.000
_cell.length_b   1.000
_cell.length_c   1.000
_cell.angle_alpha   90.00
_cell.angle_beta   90.00
_cell.angle_gamma   90.00
#
_symmetry.space_group_name_H-M   'P 1'
#
loop_
_entity.id
_entity.type
_entity.pdbx_description
1 polymer ?
#
loop_
_entity_poly.entity_id
_entity_poly.type
_entity_poly.pdbx_seq_one_letter_code
_entity_poly.pdbx_strand_id
1 'polypeptide(L)'
;MKTKFLPLIVAALFLATPIVQATGKPPVNTFSGRAFVVQAKVPGLLSTTIADTGKLENNFPRGAGVLEENYIDKNLDIVGLLSLSAQVLHAKTSGGGKVAKSAAEVANLLLEVAGLEVSAELVTAMTRAQCVYGKPKATGDSRVLSLSINGQNIELNDEDGPNQHTEITVPGVGIVTVVLDEQKRTVKGNKADITVNAVHIKVTNLLGLVTAEAILSSTHSDITCGK
;
A
#
# COMPACT_ATOMS: atom_id res chain seq x y z
N MET A 1 83.79 -25.78 -37.21
CA MET A 1 84.22 -24.83 -36.17
C MET A 1 82.96 -24.33 -35.47
N LYS A 2 82.74 -24.72 -34.21
CA LYS A 2 81.48 -24.51 -33.46
C LYS A 2 81.50 -23.13 -32.80
N THR A 3 80.62 -22.23 -33.19
CA THR A 3 80.37 -20.96 -32.49
C THR A 3 79.21 -21.13 -31.51
N LYS A 4 79.51 -20.91 -30.22
CA LYS A 4 78.60 -21.08 -29.09
C LYS A 4 77.63 -19.89 -29.01
N PHE A 5 76.32 -20.17 -29.02
CA PHE A 5 75.29 -19.23 -28.62
C PHE A 5 75.21 -19.17 -27.08
N LEU A 6 75.25 -17.95 -26.53
CA LEU A 6 75.05 -17.68 -25.10
C LEU A 6 73.66 -17.03 -24.93
N PRO A 7 72.69 -17.63 -24.21
CA PRO A 7 71.42 -16.97 -23.97
C PRO A 7 71.51 -16.05 -22.74
N LEU A 8 71.21 -14.77 -22.94
CA LEU A 8 71.02 -13.79 -21.88
C LEU A 8 69.63 -14.04 -21.24
N ILE A 9 69.60 -14.60 -20.03
CA ILE A 9 68.36 -14.79 -19.26
C ILE A 9 68.01 -13.46 -18.59
N VAL A 10 66.98 -12.77 -19.10
CA VAL A 10 66.38 -11.61 -18.45
C VAL A 10 65.36 -12.14 -17.42
N ALA A 11 65.70 -12.08 -16.14
CA ALA A 11 64.78 -12.38 -15.05
C ALA A 11 63.82 -11.20 -14.86
N ALA A 12 62.58 -11.32 -15.36
CA ALA A 12 61.51 -10.37 -15.09
C ALA A 12 60.98 -10.59 -13.67
N LEU A 13 61.32 -9.67 -12.76
CA LEU A 13 60.80 -9.64 -11.39
C LEU A 13 59.34 -9.12 -11.43
N PHE A 14 58.38 -10.04 -11.53
CA PHE A 14 56.96 -9.70 -11.41
C PHE A 14 56.62 -9.33 -9.96
N LEU A 15 56.46 -8.03 -9.69
CA LEU A 15 55.86 -7.53 -8.46
C LEU A 15 54.37 -7.92 -8.46
N ALA A 16 54.02 -8.98 -7.74
CA ALA A 16 52.63 -9.37 -7.51
C ALA A 16 51.96 -8.35 -6.58
N THR A 17 51.24 -7.38 -7.14
CA THR A 17 50.32 -6.55 -6.36
C THR A 17 49.12 -7.41 -5.94
N PRO A 18 48.73 -7.44 -4.65
CA PRO A 18 47.52 -8.14 -4.26
C PRO A 18 46.31 -7.47 -4.93
N ILE A 19 45.61 -8.22 -5.78
CA ILE A 19 44.29 -7.83 -6.25
C ILE A 19 43.36 -7.97 -5.04
N VAL A 20 43.07 -6.87 -4.36
CA VAL A 20 41.97 -6.81 -3.39
C VAL A 20 40.68 -6.98 -4.19
N GLN A 21 40.17 -8.21 -4.27
CA GLN A 21 38.82 -8.43 -4.76
C GLN A 21 37.86 -7.87 -3.71
N ALA A 22 37.28 -6.72 -4.00
CA ALA A 22 36.19 -6.17 -3.21
C ALA A 22 35.01 -7.16 -3.26
N THR A 23 34.85 -7.97 -2.22
CA THR A 23 33.65 -8.79 -2.00
C THR A 23 32.52 -7.89 -1.51
N GLY A 24 32.10 -6.92 -2.32
CA GLY A 24 30.92 -6.11 -2.06
C GLY A 24 29.69 -6.95 -2.37
N LYS A 25 28.86 -7.26 -1.37
CA LYS A 25 27.50 -7.76 -1.59
C LYS A 25 26.79 -6.76 -2.53
N PRO A 26 26.20 -7.18 -3.66
CA PRO A 26 25.52 -6.26 -4.55
C PRO A 26 24.42 -5.53 -3.77
N PRO A 27 24.18 -4.22 -4.05
CA PRO A 27 23.11 -3.47 -3.41
C PRO A 27 21.78 -4.22 -3.47
N VAL A 28 21.22 -4.51 -2.29
CA VAL A 28 19.93 -5.19 -2.18
C VAL A 28 18.87 -4.15 -1.91
N ASN A 29 17.84 -4.14 -2.76
CA ASN A 29 16.65 -3.33 -2.48
C ASN A 29 15.83 -4.00 -1.38
N THR A 30 15.27 -3.20 -0.48
CA THR A 30 14.26 -3.68 0.47
C THR A 30 12.90 -3.14 0.07
N PHE A 31 11.85 -3.89 0.36
CA PHE A 31 10.48 -3.51 0.09
C PHE A 31 9.57 -3.99 1.22
N SER A 32 8.45 -3.32 1.41
CA SER A 32 7.29 -3.87 2.12
C SER A 32 5.99 -3.34 1.51
N GLY A 33 4.88 -3.86 2.01
CA GLY A 33 3.56 -3.47 1.60
C GLY A 33 2.50 -4.11 2.50
N ARG A 34 1.28 -3.61 2.37
CA ARG A 34 0.07 -4.16 2.99
C ARG A 34 -1.12 -3.67 2.19
N ALA A 35 -2.16 -4.49 2.09
CA ALA A 35 -3.45 -4.08 1.57
C ALA A 35 -4.53 -4.59 2.51
N PHE A 36 -5.57 -3.79 2.72
CA PHE A 36 -6.79 -4.25 3.36
C PHE A 36 -8.01 -3.61 2.71
N VAL A 37 -9.14 -4.32 2.75
CA VAL A 37 -10.35 -3.88 2.04
C VAL A 37 -11.24 -3.02 2.92
N VAL A 38 -11.49 -3.42 4.17
CA VAL A 38 -12.29 -2.61 5.11
C VAL A 38 -11.58 -2.52 6.43
N GLN A 39 -11.41 -1.30 6.94
CA GLN A 39 -11.14 -1.05 8.34
C GLN A 39 -12.31 -0.27 8.93
N ALA A 40 -12.80 -0.70 10.08
CA ALA A 40 -13.86 -0.02 10.80
C ALA A 40 -13.49 0.11 12.27
N LYS A 41 -13.70 1.31 12.82
CA LYS A 41 -13.33 1.64 14.19
C LYS A 41 -14.41 2.50 14.82
N VAL A 42 -14.80 2.11 16.03
CA VAL A 42 -15.67 2.86 16.93
C VAL A 42 -14.88 3.00 18.23
N PRO A 43 -14.35 4.19 18.57
CA PRO A 43 -13.43 4.36 19.70
C PRO A 43 -13.97 3.76 21.00
N GLY A 44 -13.17 2.89 21.63
CA GLY A 44 -13.52 2.21 22.88
C GLY A 44 -14.44 0.98 22.75
N LEU A 45 -14.99 0.71 21.56
CA LEU A 45 -15.97 -0.36 21.35
C LEU A 45 -15.54 -1.37 20.28
N LEU A 46 -15.00 -0.89 19.15
CA LEU A 46 -14.66 -1.73 17.99
C LEU A 46 -13.39 -1.23 17.30
N SER A 47 -12.55 -2.18 16.89
CA SER A 47 -11.46 -1.95 15.94
C SER A 47 -11.26 -3.24 15.16
N THR A 48 -11.68 -3.25 13.90
CA THR A 48 -11.60 -4.45 13.04
C THR A 48 -11.05 -4.10 11.67
N THR A 49 -10.42 -5.09 11.03
CA THR A 49 -9.95 -5.00 9.65
C THR A 49 -10.30 -6.30 8.96
N ILE A 50 -10.84 -6.21 7.74
CA ILE A 50 -11.35 -7.33 6.96
C ILE A 50 -10.60 -7.40 5.64
N ALA A 51 -10.29 -8.62 5.20
CA ALA A 51 -9.49 -8.91 4.01
C ALA A 51 -8.17 -8.15 4.02
N ASP A 52 -7.36 -8.40 5.04
CA ASP A 52 -6.07 -7.75 5.28
C ASP A 52 -4.94 -8.73 5.00
N THR A 53 -4.11 -8.42 4.01
CA THR A 53 -2.96 -9.25 3.63
C THR A 53 -1.96 -9.45 4.77
N GLY A 54 -2.04 -8.63 5.82
CA GLY A 54 -0.96 -8.43 6.76
C GLY A 54 0.20 -7.69 6.10
N LYS A 55 1.25 -7.45 6.87
CA LYS A 55 2.45 -6.78 6.36
C LYS A 55 3.33 -7.78 5.62
N LEU A 56 3.65 -7.47 4.36
CA LEU A 56 4.75 -8.13 3.67
C LEU A 56 6.06 -7.65 4.27
N GLU A 57 6.71 -8.51 5.06
CA GLU A 57 8.00 -8.20 5.65
C GLU A 57 9.16 -8.36 4.65
N ASN A 58 10.22 -7.59 4.89
CA ASN A 58 11.46 -7.60 4.12
C ASN A 58 12.36 -8.82 4.37
N ASN A 59 11.89 -9.81 5.14
CA ASN A 59 12.68 -10.94 5.63
C ASN A 59 12.84 -12.10 4.62
N PHE A 60 12.33 -11.97 3.39
CA PHE A 60 12.52 -13.00 2.37
C PHE A 60 13.99 -13.06 1.93
N PRO A 61 14.74 -14.16 2.23
CA PRO A 61 16.20 -14.19 2.12
C PRO A 61 16.73 -14.02 0.69
N ARG A 62 15.87 -14.17 -0.32
CA ARG A 62 16.14 -13.92 -1.73
C ARG A 62 14.82 -13.58 -2.42
N GLY A 63 14.56 -12.30 -2.70
CA GLY A 63 13.73 -11.92 -3.83
C GLY A 63 12.27 -12.38 -3.79
N ALA A 64 11.41 -11.41 -3.55
CA ALA A 64 9.98 -11.46 -3.79
C ALA A 64 9.10 -12.26 -2.83
N GLY A 65 7.88 -11.76 -2.64
CA GLY A 65 6.85 -12.36 -1.81
C GLY A 65 5.49 -11.82 -2.23
N VAL A 66 4.44 -12.61 -2.00
CA VAL A 66 3.06 -12.26 -2.29
C VAL A 66 2.23 -12.69 -1.09
N LEU A 67 1.39 -11.78 -0.58
CA LEU A 67 0.35 -12.05 0.40
C LEU A 67 -0.98 -11.64 -0.21
N GLU A 68 -2.02 -12.42 0.04
CA GLU A 68 -3.32 -12.26 -0.59
C GLU A 68 -4.40 -12.71 0.38
N GLU A 69 -5.50 -11.95 0.43
CA GLU A 69 -6.70 -12.25 1.18
C GLU A 69 -7.91 -12.03 0.28
N ASN A 70 -8.84 -12.98 0.28
CA ASN A 70 -10.00 -12.95 -0.59
C ASN A 70 -11.25 -13.53 0.08
N TYR A 71 -12.38 -12.90 -0.15
CA TYR A 71 -13.69 -13.36 0.29
C TYR A 71 -14.71 -13.16 -0.82
N ILE A 72 -15.61 -14.13 -0.96
CA ILE A 72 -16.79 -14.06 -1.83
C ILE A 72 -18.02 -14.14 -0.94
N ASP A 73 -19.01 -13.29 -1.20
CA ASP A 73 -20.28 -13.18 -0.45
C ASP A 73 -20.06 -13.06 1.07
N LYS A 74 -19.17 -12.14 1.46
CA LYS A 74 -18.83 -11.92 2.85
C LYS A 74 -19.94 -11.17 3.55
N ASN A 75 -20.46 -11.77 4.60
CA ASN A 75 -21.32 -11.11 5.56
C ASN A 75 -20.65 -11.11 6.95
N LEU A 76 -20.79 -10.02 7.69
CA LEU A 76 -20.36 -9.87 9.07
C LEU A 76 -21.38 -8.99 9.78
N ASP A 77 -21.82 -9.42 10.95
CA ASP A 77 -22.70 -8.64 11.80
C ASP A 77 -22.16 -8.67 13.23
N ILE A 78 -21.91 -7.49 13.78
CA ILE A 78 -21.58 -7.21 15.17
C ILE A 78 -22.71 -6.34 15.67
N VAL A 79 -23.67 -6.99 16.34
CA VAL A 79 -24.95 -6.43 16.75
C VAL A 79 -24.82 -5.01 17.31
N GLY A 80 -25.44 -4.06 16.61
CA GLY A 80 -25.51 -2.65 17.03
C GLY A 80 -24.24 -1.83 16.83
N LEU A 81 -23.17 -2.39 16.25
CA LEU A 81 -21.90 -1.70 16.04
C LEU A 81 -21.46 -1.69 14.56
N LEU A 82 -21.53 -2.84 13.90
CA LEU A 82 -21.03 -3.02 12.53
C LEU A 82 -21.86 -4.07 11.80
N SER A 83 -22.37 -3.73 10.62
CA SER A 83 -22.86 -4.71 9.64
C SER A 83 -22.09 -4.54 8.35
N LEU A 84 -21.71 -5.63 7.69
CA LEU A 84 -21.03 -5.64 6.41
C LEU A 84 -21.62 -6.74 5.55
N SER A 85 -22.03 -6.39 4.34
CA SER A 85 -22.29 -7.31 3.24
C SER A 85 -21.47 -6.86 2.04
N ALA A 86 -20.76 -7.78 1.40
CA ALA A 86 -20.07 -7.50 0.16
C ALA A 86 -19.89 -8.77 -0.69
N GLN A 87 -20.03 -8.62 -2.01
CA GLN A 87 -19.93 -9.75 -2.93
C GLN A 87 -18.48 -10.21 -3.11
N VAL A 88 -17.54 -9.26 -3.23
CA VAL A 88 -16.12 -9.56 -3.37
C VAL A 88 -15.34 -8.65 -2.46
N LEU A 89 -14.42 -9.22 -1.68
CA LEU A 89 -13.33 -8.49 -1.06
C LEU A 89 -12.03 -9.13 -1.49
N HIS A 90 -11.12 -8.35 -2.06
CA HIS A 90 -9.82 -8.82 -2.49
C HIS A 90 -8.74 -7.84 -2.05
N ALA A 91 -7.71 -8.35 -1.38
CA ALA A 91 -6.51 -7.59 -1.09
C ALA A 91 -5.29 -8.41 -1.45
N LYS A 92 -4.30 -7.74 -2.04
CA LYS A 92 -3.04 -8.36 -2.45
C LYS A 92 -1.90 -7.40 -2.25
N THR A 93 -0.81 -7.89 -1.69
CA THR A 93 0.47 -7.18 -1.69
C THR A 93 1.55 -8.09 -2.22
N SER A 94 2.47 -7.51 -2.99
CA SER A 94 3.61 -8.21 -3.54
C SER A 94 4.81 -7.30 -3.57
N GLY A 95 5.98 -7.88 -3.37
CA GLY A 95 7.24 -7.18 -3.52
C GLY A 95 8.25 -8.11 -4.15
N GLY A 96 9.33 -7.56 -4.70
CA GLY A 96 10.36 -8.35 -5.35
C GLY A 96 11.28 -7.52 -6.23
N GLY A 97 12.59 -7.80 -6.14
CA GLY A 97 13.60 -7.19 -7.00
C GLY A 97 13.63 -5.66 -6.86
N LYS A 98 13.00 -4.95 -7.79
CA LYS A 98 12.97 -3.48 -7.87
C LYS A 98 11.58 -2.89 -7.65
N VAL A 99 10.59 -3.67 -7.19
CA VAL A 99 9.19 -3.24 -7.13
C VAL A 99 8.49 -3.76 -5.87
N ALA A 100 7.61 -2.94 -5.30
CA ALA A 100 6.56 -3.29 -4.35
C ALA A 100 5.22 -2.81 -4.93
N LYS A 101 4.16 -3.59 -4.76
CA LYS A 101 2.80 -3.25 -5.19
C LYS A 101 1.79 -3.76 -4.19
N SER A 102 0.72 -3.01 -4.02
CA SER A 102 -0.43 -3.43 -3.23
C SER A 102 -1.71 -3.02 -3.95
N ALA A 103 -2.74 -3.84 -3.85
CA ALA A 103 -4.06 -3.63 -4.44
C ALA A 103 -5.13 -4.07 -3.42
N ALA A 104 -6.22 -3.30 -3.31
CA ALA A 104 -7.39 -3.64 -2.52
C ALA A 104 -8.65 -3.28 -3.31
N GLU A 105 -9.63 -4.17 -3.28
CA GLU A 105 -10.89 -4.06 -4.02
C GLU A 105 -12.05 -4.59 -3.19
N VAL A 106 -13.17 -3.88 -3.26
CA VAL A 106 -14.48 -4.38 -2.84
C VAL A 106 -15.50 -4.13 -3.93
N ALA A 107 -16.35 -5.13 -4.17
CA ALA A 107 -17.49 -5.03 -5.07
C ALA A 107 -18.81 -5.27 -4.31
N ASN A 108 -19.82 -4.47 -4.67
CA ASN A 108 -21.18 -4.51 -4.11
C ASN A 108 -21.19 -4.47 -2.58
N LEU A 109 -20.62 -3.40 -2.02
CA LEU A 109 -20.52 -3.15 -0.59
C LEU A 109 -21.80 -2.53 -0.04
N LEU A 110 -22.23 -3.05 1.10
CA LEU A 110 -23.07 -2.38 2.09
C LEU A 110 -22.40 -2.50 3.46
N LEU A 111 -22.03 -1.37 4.05
CA LEU A 111 -21.38 -1.24 5.35
C LEU A 111 -22.24 -0.34 6.23
N GLU A 112 -22.59 -0.80 7.42
CA GLU A 112 -23.12 0.03 8.48
C GLU A 112 -22.13 0.11 9.62
N VAL A 113 -21.77 1.31 10.07
CA VAL A 113 -20.89 1.51 11.23
C VAL A 113 -21.39 2.67 12.06
N ALA A 114 -21.67 2.42 13.34
CA ALA A 114 -22.18 3.44 14.28
C ALA A 114 -23.38 4.25 13.76
N GLY A 115 -24.33 3.60 13.08
CA GLY A 115 -25.53 4.23 12.52
C GLY A 115 -25.32 4.97 11.19
N LEU A 116 -24.11 4.91 10.63
CA LEU A 116 -23.81 5.39 9.28
C LEU A 116 -23.87 4.22 8.29
N GLU A 117 -24.74 4.31 7.29
CA GLU A 117 -24.79 3.40 6.15
C GLU A 117 -23.91 3.92 5.02
N VAL A 118 -23.07 3.07 4.47
CA VAL A 118 -22.16 3.34 3.36
C VAL A 118 -22.33 2.21 2.36
N SER A 119 -22.66 2.56 1.11
CA SER A 119 -22.74 1.58 0.03
C SER A 119 -21.90 2.01 -1.16
N ALA A 120 -21.37 1.04 -1.91
CA ALA A 120 -20.61 1.30 -3.13
C ALA A 120 -20.66 0.08 -4.05
N GLU A 121 -20.72 0.31 -5.35
CA GLU A 121 -20.67 -0.76 -6.35
C GLU A 121 -19.24 -1.30 -6.50
N LEU A 122 -18.26 -0.40 -6.52
CA LEU A 122 -16.85 -0.77 -6.63
C LEU A 122 -15.98 0.26 -5.90
N VAL A 123 -15.04 -0.20 -5.09
CA VAL A 123 -14.01 0.65 -4.50
C VAL A 123 -12.66 -0.04 -4.64
N THR A 124 -11.72 0.57 -5.36
CA THR A 124 -10.38 0.04 -5.59
C THR A 124 -9.31 1.03 -5.18
N ALA A 125 -8.20 0.54 -4.64
CA ALA A 125 -6.97 1.29 -4.46
C ALA A 125 -5.78 0.47 -4.92
N MET A 126 -4.79 1.14 -5.51
CA MET A 126 -3.53 0.53 -5.93
C MET A 126 -2.35 1.42 -5.57
N THR A 127 -1.27 0.80 -5.11
CA THR A 127 0.01 1.46 -4.90
C THR A 127 1.14 0.71 -5.57
N ARG A 128 2.18 1.45 -5.94
CA ARG A 128 3.42 0.90 -6.47
C ARG A 128 4.61 1.73 -6.02
N ALA A 129 5.60 1.09 -5.41
CA ALA A 129 6.91 1.66 -5.15
C ALA A 129 7.97 0.91 -5.98
N GLN A 130 8.92 1.60 -6.60
CA GLN A 130 9.93 0.96 -7.45
C GLN A 130 11.26 1.70 -7.55
N CYS A 131 12.32 0.97 -7.89
CA CYS A 131 13.65 1.49 -8.17
C CYS A 131 13.87 1.61 -9.69
N VAL A 132 14.01 2.84 -10.17
CA VAL A 132 14.28 3.17 -11.57
C VAL A 132 15.66 3.83 -11.64
N TYR A 133 16.62 3.17 -12.31
CA TYR A 133 18.02 3.63 -12.37
C TYR A 133 18.62 3.98 -10.99
N GLY A 134 18.32 3.17 -9.97
CA GLY A 134 18.77 3.39 -8.58
C GLY A 134 18.01 4.48 -7.81
N LYS A 135 17.04 5.15 -8.44
CA LYS A 135 16.20 6.18 -7.81
C LYS A 135 14.83 5.60 -7.45
N PRO A 136 14.34 5.85 -6.22
CA PRO A 136 13.03 5.38 -5.79
C PRO A 136 11.91 6.23 -6.42
N LYS A 137 10.81 5.59 -6.80
CA LYS A 137 9.57 6.22 -7.28
C LYS A 137 8.39 5.54 -6.60
N ALA A 138 7.36 6.31 -6.25
CA ALA A 138 6.09 5.78 -5.78
C ALA A 138 4.94 6.39 -6.59
N THR A 139 3.88 5.61 -6.83
CA THR A 139 2.66 6.00 -7.55
C THR A 139 1.47 5.30 -6.94
N GLY A 140 0.31 5.94 -6.97
CA GLY A 140 -0.94 5.45 -6.40
C GLY A 140 -2.13 5.89 -7.25
N ASP A 141 -3.21 5.14 -7.14
CA ASP A 141 -4.46 5.35 -7.87
C ASP A 141 -5.62 4.75 -7.08
N SER A 142 -6.82 5.28 -7.24
CA SER A 142 -8.04 4.69 -6.73
C SER A 142 -9.22 4.92 -7.68
N ARG A 143 -10.23 4.06 -7.57
CA ARG A 143 -11.49 4.20 -8.33
C ARG A 143 -12.66 3.91 -7.40
N VAL A 144 -13.70 4.73 -7.50
CA VAL A 144 -14.91 4.64 -6.68
C VAL A 144 -16.11 4.74 -7.61
N LEU A 145 -16.99 3.74 -7.58
CA LEU A 145 -18.23 3.71 -8.35
C LEU A 145 -19.43 3.63 -7.41
N SER A 146 -20.42 4.49 -7.67
CA SER A 146 -21.72 4.47 -7.00
C SER A 146 -21.63 4.54 -5.47
N LEU A 147 -20.68 5.33 -4.93
CA LEU A 147 -20.56 5.54 -3.48
C LEU A 147 -21.74 6.38 -2.99
N SER A 148 -22.41 5.88 -1.95
CA SER A 148 -23.42 6.62 -1.22
C SER A 148 -23.22 6.50 0.28
N ILE A 149 -23.60 7.55 1.01
CA ILE A 149 -23.60 7.59 2.46
C ILE A 149 -24.99 8.02 2.92
N ASN A 150 -25.69 7.15 3.67
CA ASN A 150 -27.10 7.31 4.04
C ASN A 150 -27.98 7.70 2.84
N GLY A 151 -27.75 7.07 1.68
CA GLY A 151 -28.48 7.33 0.44
C GLY A 151 -28.09 8.62 -0.31
N GLN A 152 -27.17 9.42 0.23
CA GLN A 152 -26.60 10.57 -0.49
C GLN A 152 -25.41 10.12 -1.32
N ASN A 153 -25.47 10.33 -2.64
CA ASN A 153 -24.34 10.03 -3.54
C ASN A 153 -23.15 10.93 -3.26
N ILE A 154 -21.97 10.34 -3.24
CA ILE A 154 -20.67 11.01 -3.09
C ILE A 154 -19.85 10.67 -4.33
N GLU A 155 -19.45 11.69 -5.08
CA GLU A 155 -18.75 11.52 -6.35
C GLU A 155 -17.25 11.82 -6.20
N LEU A 156 -16.43 11.02 -6.88
CA LEU A 156 -15.01 11.30 -7.10
C LEU A 156 -14.89 12.12 -8.39
N ASN A 157 -14.24 13.28 -8.33
CA ASN A 157 -13.95 14.10 -9.50
C ASN A 157 -12.49 13.95 -9.92
N ASP A 158 -12.20 13.13 -10.92
CA ASP A 158 -10.83 12.86 -11.38
C ASP A 158 -10.05 14.15 -11.77
N GLU A 159 -10.73 15.25 -12.11
CA GLU A 159 -10.10 16.53 -12.46
C GLU A 159 -9.48 17.25 -11.26
N ASP A 160 -10.01 17.02 -10.05
CA ASP A 160 -9.55 17.68 -8.81
C ASP A 160 -8.29 17.02 -8.22
N GLY A 161 -7.87 15.87 -8.77
CA GLY A 161 -6.71 15.12 -8.29
C GLY A 161 -6.95 14.42 -6.94
N PRO A 162 -5.88 13.93 -6.29
CA PRO A 162 -6.00 13.14 -5.05
C PRO A 162 -6.37 14.00 -3.83
N ASN A 163 -6.89 13.35 -2.79
CA ASN A 163 -7.27 13.93 -1.49
C ASN A 163 -8.47 14.89 -1.59
N GLN A 164 -9.54 14.44 -2.24
CA GLN A 164 -10.77 15.22 -2.35
C GLN A 164 -11.55 15.15 -1.05
N HIS A 165 -11.95 16.31 -0.53
CA HIS A 165 -12.65 16.42 0.75
C HIS A 165 -14.11 16.80 0.53
N THR A 166 -15.01 16.07 1.18
CA THR A 166 -16.43 16.41 1.26
C THR A 166 -16.90 16.25 2.70
N GLU A 167 -17.78 17.16 3.15
CA GLU A 167 -18.44 17.04 4.44
C GLU A 167 -19.95 16.98 4.25
N ILE A 168 -20.60 16.06 4.96
CA ILE A 168 -22.06 15.94 4.99
C ILE A 168 -22.52 15.88 6.45
N THR A 169 -23.70 16.43 6.73
CA THR A 169 -24.32 16.33 8.04
C THR A 169 -25.42 15.29 8.00
N VAL A 170 -25.32 14.29 8.86
CA VAL A 170 -26.27 13.18 8.93
C VAL A 170 -27.08 13.28 10.22
N PRO A 171 -28.41 13.50 10.15
CA PRO A 171 -29.27 13.54 11.31
C PRO A 171 -29.14 12.29 12.19
N GLY A 172 -28.96 12.48 13.51
CA GLY A 172 -28.81 11.39 14.46
C GLY A 172 -27.42 10.75 14.52
N VAL A 173 -26.52 11.08 13.58
CA VAL A 173 -25.15 10.51 13.52
C VAL A 173 -24.10 11.58 13.81
N GLY A 174 -24.09 12.69 13.06
CA GLY A 174 -23.12 13.78 13.23
C GLY A 174 -22.61 14.36 11.91
N ILE A 175 -21.41 14.94 11.97
CA ILE A 175 -20.68 15.45 10.80
C ILE A 175 -19.81 14.33 10.26
N VAL A 176 -19.98 14.01 8.98
CA VAL A 176 -19.23 12.98 8.27
C VAL A 176 -18.28 13.67 7.30
N THR A 177 -16.98 13.54 7.56
CA THR A 177 -15.93 13.94 6.63
C THR A 177 -15.55 12.74 5.78
N VAL A 178 -15.60 12.90 4.47
CA VAL A 178 -15.19 11.90 3.48
C VAL A 178 -13.97 12.44 2.75
N VAL A 179 -12.91 11.63 2.69
CA VAL A 179 -11.74 11.87 1.86
C VAL A 179 -11.68 10.79 0.80
N LEU A 180 -11.77 11.19 -0.47
CA LEU A 180 -11.63 10.31 -1.61
C LEU A 180 -10.22 10.42 -2.19
N ASP A 181 -9.71 9.30 -2.71
CA ASP A 181 -8.36 9.17 -3.25
C ASP A 181 -7.29 9.78 -2.32
N GLU A 182 -7.35 9.45 -1.02
CA GLU A 182 -6.40 9.97 -0.03
C GLU A 182 -5.01 9.36 -0.29
N GLN A 183 -4.09 10.15 -0.85
CA GLN A 183 -2.75 9.71 -1.18
C GLN A 183 -1.70 10.43 -0.33
N LYS A 184 -0.99 9.64 0.49
CA LYS A 184 0.19 10.10 1.23
C LYS A 184 1.45 9.50 0.63
N ARG A 185 2.26 10.32 -0.04
CA ARG A 185 3.47 9.88 -0.76
C ARG A 185 4.72 10.58 -0.23
N THR A 186 5.76 9.81 0.03
CA THR A 186 7.08 10.33 0.40
C THR A 186 8.16 9.78 -0.52
N VAL A 187 9.09 10.63 -0.96
CA VAL A 187 10.31 10.21 -1.67
C VAL A 187 11.49 10.96 -1.05
N LYS A 188 12.40 10.24 -0.40
CA LYS A 188 13.56 10.83 0.28
C LYS A 188 14.79 9.95 0.17
N GLY A 189 15.88 10.51 -0.36
CA GLY A 189 17.13 9.77 -0.56
C GLY A 189 16.92 8.57 -1.49
N ASN A 190 17.23 7.37 -0.99
CA ASN A 190 17.01 6.12 -1.72
C ASN A 190 15.69 5.42 -1.34
N LYS A 191 14.77 6.08 -0.64
CA LYS A 191 13.48 5.52 -0.22
C LYS A 191 12.29 6.20 -0.91
N ALA A 192 11.25 5.42 -1.20
CA ALA A 192 9.93 5.94 -1.50
C ALA A 192 8.87 5.08 -0.82
N ASP A 193 7.82 5.74 -0.33
CA ASP A 193 6.63 5.12 0.24
C ASP A 193 5.39 5.83 -0.28
N ILE A 194 4.29 5.09 -0.32
CA ILE A 194 2.97 5.63 -0.62
C ILE A 194 1.89 4.81 0.08
N THR A 195 0.91 5.51 0.63
CA THR A 195 -0.36 4.95 1.06
C THR A 195 -1.49 5.59 0.25
N VAL A 196 -2.43 4.78 -0.20
CA VAL A 196 -3.68 5.21 -0.83
C VAL A 196 -4.84 4.60 -0.08
N ASN A 197 -5.78 5.44 0.37
CA ASN A 197 -7.11 5.02 0.81
C ASN A 197 -8.10 5.51 -0.25
N ALA A 198 -8.85 4.60 -0.87
CA ALA A 198 -9.82 5.00 -1.88
C ALA A 198 -10.95 5.85 -1.29
N VAL A 199 -11.45 5.43 -0.12
CA VAL A 199 -12.46 6.16 0.66
C VAL A 199 -12.06 6.12 2.13
N HIS A 200 -11.93 7.29 2.75
CA HIS A 200 -11.71 7.44 4.19
C HIS A 200 -12.84 8.29 4.78
N ILE A 201 -13.62 7.68 5.67
CA ILE A 201 -14.78 8.29 6.31
C ILE A 201 -14.47 8.48 7.79
N LYS A 202 -14.74 9.69 8.27
CA LYS A 202 -14.61 10.04 9.69
C LYS A 202 -15.89 10.70 10.16
N VAL A 203 -16.48 10.14 11.21
CA VAL A 203 -17.69 10.67 11.83
C VAL A 203 -17.30 11.39 13.11
N THR A 204 -17.74 12.64 13.24
CA THR A 204 -17.62 13.41 14.48
C THR A 204 -18.98 13.84 15.00
N ASN A 205 -19.14 13.84 16.32
CA ASN A 205 -20.32 14.41 16.94
C ASN A 205 -20.25 15.95 16.98
N LEU A 206 -21.29 16.60 17.47
CA LEU A 206 -21.37 18.07 17.58
C LEU A 206 -20.29 18.69 18.49
N LEU A 207 -19.59 17.89 19.29
CA LEU A 207 -18.47 18.33 20.13
C LEU A 207 -17.11 18.13 19.43
N GLY A 208 -17.10 17.69 18.17
CA GLY A 208 -15.89 17.41 17.39
C GLY A 208 -15.18 16.11 17.78
N LEU A 209 -15.79 15.27 18.62
CA LEU A 209 -15.22 13.99 19.01
C LEU A 209 -15.48 12.94 17.93
N VAL A 210 -14.45 12.15 17.60
CA VAL A 210 -14.58 11.05 16.64
C VAL A 210 -15.44 9.94 17.25
N THR A 211 -16.53 9.59 16.58
CA THR A 211 -17.45 8.53 17.00
C THR A 211 -17.30 7.27 16.15
N ALA A 212 -16.90 7.42 14.88
CA ALA A 212 -16.56 6.30 14.02
C ALA A 212 -15.55 6.71 12.95
N GLU A 213 -14.81 5.73 12.44
CA GLU A 213 -13.86 5.87 11.35
C GLU A 213 -13.93 4.60 10.51
N ALA A 214 -14.00 4.76 9.18
CA ALA A 214 -14.00 3.67 8.23
C ALA A 214 -13.08 3.98 7.06
N ILE A 215 -12.33 2.99 6.62
CA ILE A 215 -11.49 3.07 5.43
C ILE A 215 -11.86 1.92 4.51
N LEU A 216 -12.16 2.25 3.25
CA LEU A 216 -12.44 1.30 2.18
C LEU A 216 -11.28 1.29 1.19
N SER A 217 -10.81 0.09 0.88
CA SER A 217 -9.66 -0.22 0.02
C SER A 217 -8.44 0.65 0.34
N SER A 218 -7.62 0.17 1.28
CA SER A 218 -6.36 0.79 1.64
C SER A 218 -5.19 -0.03 1.12
N THR A 219 -4.20 0.65 0.55
CA THR A 219 -2.97 0.01 0.10
C THR A 219 -1.75 0.82 0.49
N HIS A 220 -0.68 0.11 0.84
CA HIS A 220 0.62 0.69 1.11
C HIS A 220 1.70 -0.05 0.35
N SER A 221 2.65 0.68 -0.23
CA SER A 221 3.86 0.14 -0.83
C SER A 221 5.06 1.02 -0.52
N ASP A 222 6.16 0.42 -0.11
CA ASP A 222 7.42 1.13 0.09
C ASP A 222 8.62 0.35 -0.45
N ILE A 223 9.66 1.10 -0.80
CA ILE A 223 10.91 0.54 -1.31
C ILE A 223 12.11 1.39 -0.87
N THR A 224 13.21 0.72 -0.57
CA THR A 224 14.55 1.32 -0.44
C THR A 224 15.43 0.75 -1.54
N CYS A 225 15.94 1.62 -2.41
CA CYS A 225 16.87 1.25 -3.47
C CYS A 225 18.28 1.06 -2.90
N GLY A 226 18.87 -0.10 -3.17
CA GLY A 226 20.28 -0.34 -2.88
C GLY A 226 21.16 0.61 -3.71
N LYS A 227 22.31 1.00 -3.13
CA LYS A 227 23.30 1.88 -3.75
C LYS A 227 24.44 1.10 -4.37
#